data_AF-A0A848Z3G7-F1
#
_entry.id   AF-A0A848Z3G7-F1
#
_cell.length_a   1.000
_cell.length_b   1.000
_cell.length_c   1.000
_cell.angle_alpha   90.00
_cell.angle_beta   90.00
_cell.angle_gamma   90.00
#
_symmetry.space_group_name_H-M   'P 1'
#
loop_
_entity.id
_entity.type
_entity.pdbx_description
1 polymer ?
#
loop_
_entity_poly.entity_id
_entity_poly.type
_entity_poly.pdbx_seq_one_letter_code
_entity_poly.pdbx_strand_id
1 'polypeptide(L)' 'MAESVKVLPEDIQQLIDVSEWDMRTRPGVARFQQLNAKSLPSVALDGELVYESIIPPQEELIAEIQRRYADKNRET' A
#
# COMPACT_ATOMS: atom_id res chain seq x y z
N MET A 1 4.85 -5.74 8.39
CA MET A 1 3.81 -4.91 7.72
C MET A 1 2.95 -5.75 6.78
N ALA A 2 3.52 -6.71 6.03
CA ALA A 2 2.75 -7.61 5.16
C ALA A 2 1.55 -8.29 5.83
N GLU A 3 1.58 -8.55 7.14
CA GLU A 3 0.46 -9.21 7.81
C GLU A 3 -0.83 -8.39 7.76
N SER A 4 -0.76 -7.06 7.91
CA SER A 4 -1.95 -6.18 7.89
C SER A 4 -2.61 -6.08 6.51
N VAL A 5 -1.88 -6.36 5.43
CA VAL A 5 -2.41 -6.35 4.05
C VAL A 5 -2.86 -7.75 3.63
N LYS A 6 -2.20 -8.81 4.09
CA LYS A 6 -2.57 -10.22 3.82
C LYS A 6 -3.87 -10.65 4.50
N VAL A 7 -4.29 -9.94 5.54
CA VAL A 7 -5.55 -10.19 6.26
C VAL A 7 -6.75 -9.44 5.67
N LEU A 8 -6.54 -8.68 4.58
CA LEU A 8 -7.64 -8.01 3.89
C LEU A 8 -8.64 -9.06 3.33
N PRO A 9 -9.94 -8.72 3.23
CA PRO A 9 -10.93 -9.61 2.62
C PRO A 9 -10.53 -10.05 1.21
N GLU A 10 -10.90 -11.27 0.81
CA GLU A 10 -10.55 -11.83 -0.52
C GLU A 10 -11.02 -10.93 -1.66
N ASP A 11 -12.21 -10.33 -1.57
CA ASP A 11 -12.73 -9.41 -2.57
C ASP A 11 -11.81 -8.21 -2.80
N ILE A 12 -11.11 -7.73 -1.75
CA ILE A 12 -10.16 -6.61 -1.85
C ILE A 12 -8.82 -7.09 -2.38
N GLN A 13 -8.36 -8.27 -1.96
CA GLN A 13 -7.12 -8.87 -2.48
C GLN A 13 -7.18 -9.10 -3.99
N GLN A 14 -8.35 -9.38 -4.55
CA GLN A 14 -8.54 -9.51 -6.01
C GLN A 14 -8.44 -8.18 -6.77
N LEU A 15 -8.55 -7.03 -6.09
CA LEU A 15 -8.48 -5.71 -6.71
C LEU A 15 -7.07 -5.12 -6.74
N ILE A 16 -6.13 -5.70 -5.99
CA ILE A 16 -4.80 -5.11 -5.76
C ILE A 16 -3.67 -6.10 -6.03
N ASP A 17 -2.51 -5.57 -6.42
CA ASP A 17 -1.25 -6.30 -6.36
C ASP A 17 -0.46 -5.84 -5.14
N VAL A 18 0.00 -6.78 -4.32
CA VAL A 18 0.70 -6.47 -3.07
C VAL A 18 2.16 -6.85 -3.20
N SER A 19 3.02 -5.85 -3.04
CA SER A 19 4.47 -6.03 -3.00
C SER A 19 5.02 -5.58 -1.65
N GLU A 20 5.88 -6.41 -1.02
CA GLU A 20 6.60 -6.07 0.20
C GLU A 20 8.10 -5.87 -0.10
N TRP A 21 8.68 -4.85 0.54
CA TRP A 21 10.10 -4.56 0.44
C TRP A 21 10.74 -4.52 1.83
N ASP A 22 11.81 -5.30 2.02
CA ASP A 22 12.58 -5.30 3.26
C ASP A 22 13.72 -4.27 3.19
N MET A 23 13.78 -3.37 4.16
CA MET A 23 14.80 -2.32 4.31
C MET A 23 16.21 -2.85 4.59
N ARG A 24 16.35 -4.13 4.95
CA ARG A 24 17.64 -4.83 5.04
C ARG A 24 18.22 -5.18 3.66
N THR A 25 17.44 -5.03 2.60
CA THR A 25 17.85 -5.33 1.21
C THR A 25 18.07 -4.06 0.41
N ARG A 26 19.08 -4.06 -0.47
CA ARG A 26 19.32 -2.95 -1.43
C ARG A 26 18.07 -2.58 -2.27
N PRO A 27 17.32 -3.54 -2.87
CA PRO A 27 16.11 -3.20 -3.61
C PRO A 27 15.04 -2.55 -2.74
N GLY A 28 14.91 -2.96 -1.48
CA GLY A 28 13.95 -2.33 -0.57
C GLY A 28 14.32 -0.89 -0.22
N VAL A 29 15.61 -0.62 0.06
CA VAL A 29 16.10 0.75 0.26
C VAL A 29 15.88 1.61 -0.99
N ALA A 30 16.14 1.07 -2.17
CA ALA A 30 15.93 1.80 -3.43
C ALA A 30 14.45 2.16 -3.63
N ARG A 31 13.52 1.22 -3.36
CA ARG A 31 12.07 1.50 -3.42
C ARG A 31 11.63 2.52 -2.39
N PHE A 32 12.12 2.42 -1.16
CA PHE A 32 11.83 3.39 -0.09
C PHE A 32 12.22 4.82 -0.49
N GLN A 33 13.40 4.98 -1.11
CA GLN A 33 13.83 6.27 -1.64
C GLN A 33 12.99 6.74 -2.84
N GLN A 34 12.63 5.84 -3.77
CA GLN A 34 11.77 6.19 -4.91
C GLN A 34 10.40 6.70 -4.47
N LEU A 35 9.85 6.14 -3.40
CA LEU A 35 8.57 6.54 -2.82
C LEU A 35 8.67 7.80 -1.95
N ASN A 36 9.87 8.40 -1.81
CA ASN A 36 10.16 9.53 -0.94
C ASN A 36 9.73 9.32 0.53
N ALA A 37 9.70 8.07 0.99
CA ALA A 37 9.39 7.74 2.36
C ALA A 37 10.54 8.17 3.29
N LYS A 38 10.19 8.65 4.48
CA LYS A 38 11.13 9.13 5.50
C LYS A 38 11.17 8.22 6.71
N SER A 39 10.06 7.56 7.02
CA SER A 39 9.91 6.77 8.24
C SER A 39 9.10 5.50 8.03
N LEU A 40 9.59 4.38 8.58
CA LEU A 40 8.86 3.12 8.65
C LEU A 40 7.89 3.12 9.84
N PRO A 41 6.76 2.38 9.77
CA PRO A 41 6.20 1.73 8.58
C PRO A 41 5.74 2.74 7.52
N SER A 42 5.84 2.36 6.23
CA SER A 42 5.36 3.19 5.11
C SER A 42 4.52 2.36 4.15
N VAL A 43 3.35 2.86 3.77
CA VAL A 43 2.47 2.23 2.77
C VAL A 43 2.33 3.17 1.59
N ALA A 44 2.60 2.64 0.40
CA ALA A 44 2.29 3.31 -0.84
C ALA A 44 1.18 2.57 -1.59
N LEU A 45 0.23 3.32 -2.16
CA LEU A 45 -0.81 2.81 -3.05
C LEU A 45 -0.56 3.42 -4.42
N ASP A 46 -0.51 2.57 -5.46
CA ASP A 46 -0.23 3.02 -6.84
C ASP A 46 1.07 3.83 -7.01
N GLY A 47 2.08 3.55 -6.17
CA GLY A 47 3.36 4.25 -6.20
C GLY A 47 3.36 5.61 -5.47
N GLU A 48 2.23 6.01 -4.88
CA GLU A 48 2.13 7.20 -4.05
C GLU A 48 2.21 6.83 -2.57
N LEU A 49 3.06 7.52 -1.81
CA LEU A 49 3.14 7.34 -0.36
C LEU A 49 1.86 7.88 0.30
N VAL A 50 1.05 6.99 0.87
CA VAL A 50 -0.24 7.34 1.51
C VAL A 50 -0.10 7.38 3.02
N TYR A 51 0.61 6.42 3.60
CA TYR A 51 0.79 6.30 5.04
C TYR A 51 2.26 6.27 5.39
N GLU A 52 2.64 7.05 6.40
CA GLU A 52 4.00 7.12 6.92
C GLU A 52 3.98 7.15 8.45
N SER A 53 4.87 6.39 9.08
CA SER A 53 4.99 6.26 10.55
C SER A 53 3.77 5.68 11.26
N ILE A 54 2.74 5.27 10.53
CA ILE A 54 1.50 4.71 11.07
C ILE A 54 1.02 3.54 10.21
N ILE A 55 0.49 2.50 10.86
CA ILE A 55 -0.23 1.42 10.18
C ILE A 55 -1.70 1.81 10.17
N PRO A 56 -2.33 1.99 9.01
CA PRO A 56 -3.75 2.32 8.95
C PRO A 56 -4.60 1.15 9.47
N PRO A 57 -5.77 1.44 10.06
CA PRO A 57 -6.75 0.40 10.33
C PRO A 57 -7.26 -0.23 9.01
N GLN A 58 -7.71 -1.48 9.07
CA GLN A 58 -8.13 -2.22 7.87
C GLN A 58 -9.26 -1.51 7.12
N GLU A 59 -10.25 -0.98 7.84
CA GLU A 59 -11.41 -0.30 7.24
C GLU A 59 -10.99 0.91 6.40
N GLU A 60 -10.01 1.69 6.89
CA GLU A 60 -9.50 2.86 6.18
C GLU A 60 -8.71 2.46 4.93
N LEU A 61 -7.85 1.45 5.06
CA LEU A 61 -7.10 0.92 3.93
C LEU A 61 -8.03 0.36 2.84
N ILE A 62 -9.07 -0.38 3.22
CA ILE A 62 -10.08 -0.93 2.31
C ILE A 62 -10.83 0.19 1.59
N ALA A 63 -11.29 1.20 2.34
CA ALA A 63 -12.04 2.31 1.76
C ALA A 63 -11.20 3.08 0.73
N GLU A 64 -9.92 3.31 1.01
CA GLU A 64 -9.01 4.01 0.10
C GLU A 64 -8.73 3.18 -1.17
N ILE A 65 -8.53 1.86 -1.04
CA ILE A 65 -8.36 0.94 -2.19
C ILE A 65 -9.62 0.95 -3.06
N GLN A 66 -10.80 0.78 -2.46
CA GLN A 66 -12.07 0.77 -3.20
C GLN A 66 -12.32 2.09 -3.91
N ARG A 67 -12.03 3.21 -3.24
CA ARG A 67 -12.16 4.55 -3.82
C ARG A 67 -11.28 4.71 -5.05
N ARG A 68 -9.99 4.36 -4.96
CA ARG A 68 -9.04 4.44 -6.09
C ARG A 68 -9.43 3.51 -7.23
N TYR A 69 -9.86 2.30 -6.91
CA TYR A 69 -10.36 1.35 -7.90
C TYR A 69 -11.58 1.92 -8.64
N ALA A 70 -12.55 2.47 -7.90
CA ALA A 70 -13.75 3.06 -8.49
C ALA A 70 -13.44 4.30 -9.36
N ASP A 71 -12.48 5.13 -8.95
CA ASP A 71 -12.05 6.31 -9.70
C ASP A 71 -11.46 5.91 -11.06
N LYS A 72 -10.50 4.97 -11.05
CA LYS A 72 -9.85 4.45 -12.26
C LYS A 72 -10.81 3.75 -13.24
N ASN A 73 -11.84 3.07 -12.72
CA ASN A 73 -12.82 2.34 -13.54
C ASN A 73 -14.04 3.19 -13.93
N ARG A 74 -14.19 4.42 -13.39
CA ARG A 74 -15.26 5.36 -13.78
C ARG A 74 -14.92 6.18 -15.02
N GLU A 75 -13.65 6.25 -15.39
CA GLU A 75 -13.16 6.99 -16.56
C GLU A 75 -13.17 6.15 -17.87
N THR A 76 -13.83 4.99 -17.87
CA THR A 76 -14.07 4.14 -19.06
C THR A 76 -15.55 4.13 -19.44
#